data_AF-A0AA35UXP6-F1
#
_entry.id   AF-A0AA35UXP6-F1
#
_cell.length_a   1.000
_cell.length_b   1.000
_cell.length_c   1.000
_cell.angle_alpha   90.00
_cell.angle_beta   90.00
_cell.angle_gamma   90.00
#
_symmetry.space_group_name_H-M   'P 1'
#
loop_
_entity.id
_entity.type
_entity.pdbx_description
1 polymer ?
#
loop_
_entity_poly.entity_id
_entity_poly.type
_entity_poly.pdbx_seq_one_letter_code
_entity_poly.pdbx_strand_id
1 'polypeptide(L)'
;MSFLNFFRKNYDNFHEKISANYIIDFRGRFISYDINTKKVISTFESNENLHRCILIQCKKRPDVAFILTKKKSFEISFAGDNALPRPVMSYHLLRAGTEDEIALRHPLWDHYVCSPHDNSDAPISCNRPHISRWEKFRFHPIENMDEIQSSYVKSISEFVSNDISAKSLSRWLESATNYEKHALLPAFLRLLSRDEMQNFGEILLKNSVTLAALKTSIQDDYWIRESIPQLVEWNKKRYHINSLKLDGSTDFFGELDYGHSRPPPLGYALWSQMRRLIKSRKQSCILATARDEGIYLLEWIAWHRAIGFDHIFICSNSNMDRSDELLQALSANGIITWVDTNPESPIQIQRKAYGAAMANLPQMLDYQWTLVIDLDEFLALDFNFYTEIRTFFDLQDARGADGIAFSWVMMTPDGKTSHDAQPMISRFQRREPPQNLLVKTAFQTRLASFCHAHNPHWAFQRSHRTFDTDGKILHTELSKAPHLSELGEKNAWIAHYFHKSLEEYVWKHSRPRGDTKNFSMKKSYEIRFIQPFIDFFDKNNTLPDKRLEPFIPALKKEISFLRSIPDIKKAEDRVKDYFAQNIEALVKETASIVQNSKEPLRIKQAWAALLETYQKERQPQ
;
A
#
# COMPACT_ATOMS: atom_id res chain seq x y z
N MET A 1 12.69 60.48 -6.29
CA MET A 1 13.85 59.71 -5.80
C MET A 1 13.56 58.74 -4.64
N SER A 2 12.36 58.69 -4.03
CA SER A 2 12.10 57.77 -2.89
C SER A 2 11.65 56.35 -3.27
N PHE A 3 11.07 56.14 -4.47
CA PHE A 3 10.60 54.82 -4.92
C PHE A 3 11.72 53.90 -5.45
N LEU A 4 12.67 54.47 -6.21
CA LEU A 4 13.84 53.76 -6.75
C LEU A 4 14.83 53.32 -5.67
N ASN A 5 14.99 54.12 -4.60
CA ASN A 5 15.87 53.78 -3.49
C ASN A 5 15.32 52.65 -2.60
N PHE A 6 13.99 52.47 -2.50
CA PHE A 6 13.39 51.36 -1.77
C PHE A 6 13.59 50.01 -2.49
N PHE A 7 13.51 50.01 -3.83
CA PHE A 7 13.82 48.82 -4.62
C PHE A 7 15.32 48.51 -4.56
N ARG A 8 16.21 49.48 -4.76
CA ARG A 8 17.67 49.28 -4.66
C ARG A 8 18.12 48.73 -3.30
N LYS A 9 17.59 49.25 -2.19
CA LYS A 9 17.99 48.79 -0.83
C LYS A 9 17.54 47.37 -0.49
N ASN A 10 16.45 46.89 -1.09
CA ASN A 10 16.02 45.49 -1.01
C ASN A 10 16.76 44.59 -2.03
N TYR A 11 17.25 45.17 -3.13
CA TYR A 11 18.00 44.51 -4.19
C TYR A 11 19.46 44.25 -3.78
N ASP A 12 20.13 45.21 -3.15
CA ASP A 12 21.53 45.07 -2.70
C ASP A 12 21.67 44.04 -1.55
N ASN A 13 20.64 43.89 -0.72
CA ASN A 13 20.57 42.87 0.35
C ASN A 13 20.35 41.42 -0.15
N PHE A 14 20.03 41.24 -1.44
CA PHE A 14 19.63 39.95 -2.01
C PHE A 14 20.83 39.11 -2.43
N HIS A 15 21.79 39.71 -3.15
CA HIS A 15 23.05 39.08 -3.54
C HIS A 15 23.94 38.70 -2.34
N GLU A 16 23.73 39.37 -1.19
CA GLU A 16 24.40 39.00 0.05
C GLU A 16 23.91 37.67 0.62
N LYS A 17 22.68 37.22 0.31
CA LYS A 17 22.03 36.08 0.98
C LYS A 17 22.04 34.77 0.19
N ILE A 18 22.32 34.80 -1.10
CA ILE A 18 22.28 33.62 -1.98
C ILE A 18 23.56 33.48 -2.79
N SER A 19 23.82 32.27 -3.29
CA SER A 19 24.80 31.99 -4.34
C SER A 19 24.13 31.25 -5.49
N ALA A 20 24.57 31.51 -6.71
CA ALA A 20 24.16 30.76 -7.88
C ALA A 20 25.36 30.20 -8.63
N ASN A 21 25.27 28.94 -9.01
CA ASN A 21 26.33 28.23 -9.71
C ASN A 21 25.74 27.42 -10.86
N TYR A 22 26.49 27.31 -11.96
CA TYR A 22 26.32 26.17 -12.85
C TYR A 22 26.89 24.91 -12.20
N ILE A 23 26.33 23.76 -12.57
CA ILE A 23 26.73 22.46 -12.04
C ILE A 23 27.55 21.73 -13.10
N ILE A 24 28.74 21.27 -12.71
CA ILE A 24 29.67 20.55 -13.58
C ILE A 24 29.81 19.11 -13.07
N ASP A 25 29.68 18.12 -13.95
CA ASP A 25 29.87 16.70 -13.60
C ASP A 25 31.35 16.32 -13.40
N PHE A 26 31.60 15.09 -12.99
CA PHE A 26 32.95 14.54 -12.78
C PHE A 26 33.86 14.54 -14.03
N ARG A 27 33.33 14.86 -15.22
CA ARG A 27 34.05 14.92 -16.51
C ARG A 27 34.19 16.34 -17.05
N GLY A 28 33.70 17.35 -16.34
CA GLY A 28 33.77 18.74 -16.79
C GLY A 28 32.59 19.18 -17.67
N ARG A 29 31.52 18.37 -17.77
CA ARG A 29 30.32 18.70 -18.54
C ARG A 29 29.33 19.49 -17.69
N PHE A 30 28.62 20.44 -18.29
CA PHE A 30 27.56 21.19 -17.63
C PHE A 30 26.26 20.38 -17.59
N ILE A 31 25.57 20.43 -16.45
CA ILE A 31 24.19 19.96 -16.35
C ILE A 31 23.29 20.92 -17.12
N SER A 32 22.57 20.40 -18.11
CA SER A 32 21.72 21.19 -19.01
C SER A 32 20.37 20.51 -19.22
N TYR A 33 19.33 21.33 -19.33
CA TYR A 33 18.01 20.92 -19.79
C TYR A 33 17.96 20.97 -21.32
N ASP A 34 17.63 19.86 -21.94
CA ASP A 34 17.42 19.73 -23.38
C ASP A 34 15.94 19.90 -23.71
N ILE A 35 15.61 20.94 -24.48
CA ILE A 35 14.23 21.24 -24.89
C ILE A 35 13.64 20.13 -25.76
N ASN A 36 14.45 19.51 -26.61
CA ASN A 36 13.98 18.55 -27.61
C ASN A 36 13.53 17.25 -26.92
N THR A 37 14.36 16.74 -26.01
CA THR A 37 14.04 15.52 -25.27
C THR A 37 13.24 15.76 -24.00
N LYS A 38 13.19 17.01 -23.51
CA LYS A 38 12.64 17.40 -22.20
C LYS A 38 13.34 16.68 -21.04
N LYS A 39 14.64 16.44 -21.17
CA LYS A 39 15.44 15.72 -20.18
C LYS A 39 16.60 16.58 -19.70
N VAL A 40 17.09 16.24 -18.52
CA VAL A 40 18.33 16.82 -17.98
C VAL A 40 19.48 15.91 -18.37
N ILE A 41 20.50 16.46 -19.03
CA ILE A 41 21.69 15.75 -19.51
C ILE A 41 22.96 16.46 -19.03
N SER A 42 24.11 15.79 -19.19
CA SER A 42 25.43 16.40 -18.99
C SER A 42 26.11 16.58 -20.33
N THR A 43 26.44 17.82 -20.70
CA THR A 43 27.02 18.15 -22.02
C THR A 43 28.08 19.26 -21.93
N PHE A 44 29.04 19.25 -22.85
CA PHE A 44 29.99 20.36 -23.03
C PHE A 44 29.39 21.49 -23.87
N GLU A 45 28.37 21.18 -24.67
CA GLU A 45 27.79 22.10 -25.63
C GLU A 45 26.83 23.09 -24.96
N SER A 46 26.72 24.27 -25.57
CA SER A 46 25.71 25.27 -25.26
C SER A 46 25.17 25.78 -26.58
N ASN A 47 23.88 25.55 -26.82
CA ASN A 47 23.18 25.99 -28.02
C ASN A 47 21.75 26.40 -27.66
N GLU A 48 20.95 26.82 -28.64
CA GLU A 48 19.57 27.31 -28.40
C GLU A 48 18.64 26.27 -27.77
N ASN A 49 18.94 24.97 -27.92
CA ASN A 49 18.15 23.86 -27.39
C ASN A 49 18.66 23.36 -26.03
N LEU A 50 19.89 23.71 -25.64
CA LEU A 50 20.56 23.26 -24.43
C LEU A 50 20.71 24.40 -23.43
N HIS A 51 19.89 24.37 -22.38
CA HIS A 51 19.89 25.39 -21.34
C HIS A 51 20.53 24.90 -20.07
N ARG A 52 21.66 25.51 -19.68
CA ARG A 52 22.37 25.19 -18.43
C ARG A 52 21.43 25.32 -17.22
N CYS A 53 21.41 24.28 -16.39
CA CYS A 53 20.73 24.31 -15.11
C CYS A 53 21.53 25.15 -14.12
N ILE A 54 20.80 25.87 -13.28
CA ILE A 54 21.32 26.76 -12.25
C ILE A 54 21.02 26.13 -10.90
N LEU A 55 22.03 26.08 -10.05
CA LEU A 55 21.92 25.71 -8.66
C LEU A 55 21.94 26.95 -7.78
N ILE A 56 20.89 27.14 -6.98
CA ILE A 56 20.75 28.21 -6.00
C ILE A 56 20.97 27.65 -4.60
N GLN A 57 21.76 28.33 -3.79
CA GLN A 57 21.91 28.07 -2.36
C GLN A 57 21.64 29.34 -1.57
N CYS A 58 21.06 29.17 -0.38
CA CYS A 58 21.03 30.24 0.62
C CYS A 58 22.30 30.17 1.46
N LYS A 59 23.03 31.28 1.62
CA LYS A 59 24.31 31.30 2.36
C LYS A 59 24.16 30.89 3.83
N LYS A 60 22.97 31.05 4.42
CA LYS A 60 22.67 30.59 5.80
C LYS A 60 22.46 29.07 5.90
N ARG A 61 22.13 28.41 4.79
CA ARG A 61 21.88 26.97 4.69
C ARG A 61 22.56 26.42 3.42
N PRO A 62 23.90 26.44 3.37
CA PRO A 62 24.65 25.97 2.20
C PRO A 62 24.45 24.47 1.94
N ASP A 63 23.94 23.73 2.93
CA ASP A 63 23.56 22.32 2.87
C ASP A 63 22.26 22.07 2.07
N VAL A 64 21.54 23.11 1.67
CA VAL A 64 20.31 23.01 0.86
C VAL A 64 20.52 23.72 -0.47
N ALA A 65 20.18 23.02 -1.55
CA ALA A 65 20.31 23.51 -2.91
C ALA A 65 19.00 23.37 -3.69
N PHE A 66 18.78 24.29 -4.64
CA PHE A 66 17.65 24.27 -5.57
C PHE A 66 18.15 24.32 -7.00
N ILE A 67 17.72 23.37 -7.83
CA ILE A 67 18.04 23.33 -9.25
C ILE A 67 16.85 23.87 -10.04
N LEU A 68 17.12 24.81 -10.92
CA LEU A 68 16.15 25.40 -11.84
C LEU A 68 16.82 25.79 -13.16
N THR A 69 16.03 26.23 -14.15
CA THR A 69 16.57 26.82 -15.38
C THR A 69 16.28 28.32 -15.42
N LYS A 70 16.98 29.07 -16.28
CA LYS A 70 16.67 30.50 -16.51
C LYS A 70 15.23 30.71 -16.96
N LYS A 71 14.68 29.79 -17.76
CA LYS A 71 13.30 29.87 -18.26
C LYS A 71 12.34 29.17 -17.29
N LYS A 72 11.57 30.02 -16.63
CA LYS A 72 10.45 29.73 -15.74
C LYS A 72 9.44 28.66 -16.22
N SER A 73 9.35 28.41 -17.52
CA SER A 73 8.44 27.44 -18.14
C SER A 73 9.02 26.03 -18.28
N PHE A 74 10.30 25.82 -18.00
CA PHE A 74 10.91 24.49 -18.13
C PHE A 74 10.73 23.69 -16.85
N GLU A 75 10.32 22.44 -17.02
CA GLU A 75 10.13 21.49 -15.93
C GLU A 75 11.24 20.44 -15.96
N ILE A 76 11.94 20.34 -14.84
CA ILE A 76 13.11 19.50 -14.66
C ILE A 76 12.68 18.22 -13.96
N SER A 77 13.22 17.09 -14.41
CA SER A 77 13.17 15.82 -13.69
C SER A 77 14.48 15.07 -13.92
N PHE A 78 14.85 14.21 -12.97
CA PHE A 78 15.99 13.32 -13.10
C PHE A 78 15.48 11.89 -13.23
N ALA A 79 16.09 11.09 -14.10
CA ALA A 79 15.67 9.70 -14.28
C ALA A 79 15.76 8.92 -12.96
N GLY A 80 14.71 8.18 -12.61
CA GLY A 80 14.63 7.47 -11.32
C GLY A 80 14.10 8.31 -10.15
N ASP A 81 14.03 9.64 -10.29
CA ASP A 81 13.14 10.46 -9.46
C ASP A 81 11.73 10.37 -10.08
N ASN A 82 10.84 9.62 -9.42
CA ASN A 82 9.45 9.42 -9.87
C ASN A 82 8.57 10.65 -9.65
N ALA A 83 9.13 11.75 -9.16
CA ALA A 83 8.50 13.04 -9.23
C ALA A 83 8.04 13.37 -10.65
N LEU A 84 6.84 13.92 -10.77
CA LEU A 84 6.45 14.63 -11.98
C LEU A 84 7.44 15.79 -12.22
N PRO A 85 7.76 16.12 -13.47
CA PRO A 85 8.63 17.26 -13.78
C PRO A 85 8.17 18.54 -13.09
N ARG A 86 9.12 19.32 -12.54
CA ARG A 86 8.83 20.58 -11.84
C ARG A 86 9.81 21.69 -12.21
N PRO A 87 9.38 22.97 -12.17
CA PRO A 87 10.28 24.09 -12.46
C PRO A 87 11.46 24.22 -11.50
N VAL A 88 11.31 23.74 -10.25
CA VAL A 88 12.33 23.81 -9.21
C VAL A 88 12.41 22.48 -8.47
N MET A 89 13.63 21.98 -8.30
CA MET A 89 13.94 20.75 -7.56
C MET A 89 14.87 21.04 -6.39
N SER A 90 14.58 20.51 -5.21
CA SER A 90 15.38 20.70 -3.99
C SER A 90 16.27 19.49 -3.68
N TYR A 91 17.48 19.73 -3.18
CA TYR A 91 18.44 18.69 -2.77
C TYR A 91 19.16 19.06 -1.48
N HIS A 92 19.60 18.05 -0.74
CA HIS A 92 20.65 18.22 0.24
C HIS A 92 22.01 18.14 -0.43
N LEU A 93 22.90 19.05 -0.09
CA LEU A 93 24.25 19.09 -0.60
C LEU A 93 25.22 18.51 0.43
N LEU A 94 26.02 17.54 0.00
CA LEU A 94 27.05 16.89 0.81
C LEU A 94 28.42 17.10 0.17
N ARG A 95 29.48 17.21 0.98
CA ARG A 95 30.85 17.14 0.48
C ARG A 95 31.16 15.72 0.00
N ALA A 96 31.84 15.60 -1.13
CA ALA A 96 32.00 14.35 -1.88
C ALA A 96 33.45 14.08 -2.30
N GLY A 97 34.41 14.23 -1.37
CA GLY A 97 35.82 13.97 -1.64
C GLY A 97 36.70 15.17 -1.32
N THR A 98 37.33 15.76 -2.34
CA THR A 98 38.16 16.97 -2.20
C THR A 98 37.31 18.20 -1.82
N GLU A 99 37.95 19.33 -1.49
CA GLU A 99 37.26 20.51 -0.95
C GLU A 99 36.16 21.07 -1.87
N ASP A 100 36.29 20.89 -3.19
CA ASP A 100 35.36 21.46 -4.20
C ASP A 100 34.35 20.45 -4.77
N GLU A 101 34.41 19.18 -4.34
CA GLU A 101 33.50 18.14 -4.83
C GLU A 101 32.27 18.02 -3.94
N ILE A 102 31.10 18.05 -4.58
CA ILE A 102 29.80 17.94 -3.93
C ILE A 102 28.99 16.77 -4.48
N ALA A 103 28.03 16.30 -3.68
CA ALA A 103 26.99 15.37 -4.10
C ALA A 103 25.62 15.93 -3.73
N LEU A 104 24.63 15.62 -4.56
CA LEU A 104 23.25 16.08 -4.40
C LEU A 104 22.39 14.90 -3.98
N ARG A 105 21.95 14.86 -2.72
CA ARG A 105 21.08 13.82 -2.17
C ARG A 105 19.62 14.24 -2.25
N HIS A 106 18.76 13.34 -2.68
CA HIS A 106 17.31 13.56 -2.70
C HIS A 106 16.78 13.78 -1.26
N PRO A 107 15.92 14.78 -1.00
CA PRO A 107 15.52 15.11 0.38
C PRO A 107 14.72 14.02 1.11
N LEU A 108 13.91 13.25 0.38
CA LEU A 108 13.03 12.22 0.95
C LEU A 108 13.53 10.80 0.77
N TRP A 109 14.68 10.62 0.11
CA TRP A 109 15.18 9.32 -0.30
C TRP A 109 16.70 9.33 -0.27
N ASP A 110 17.33 8.36 0.38
CA ASP A 110 18.79 8.32 0.56
C ASP A 110 19.53 7.90 -0.73
N HIS A 111 19.27 8.61 -1.82
CA HIS A 111 19.88 8.42 -3.13
C HIS A 111 20.42 9.74 -3.67
N TYR A 112 21.46 9.62 -4.48
CA TYR A 112 22.20 10.75 -5.03
C TYR A 112 21.92 10.91 -6.53
N VAL A 113 21.93 12.16 -6.98
CA VAL A 113 21.99 12.52 -8.40
C VAL A 113 23.30 11.98 -8.97
N CYS A 114 23.26 11.40 -10.16
CA CYS A 114 24.42 10.87 -10.85
C CYS A 114 24.36 11.14 -12.34
N SER A 115 25.52 11.53 -12.89
CA SER A 115 25.73 11.68 -14.32
C SER A 115 25.96 10.32 -14.99
N PRO A 116 25.62 10.15 -16.29
CA PRO A 116 26.03 8.97 -17.05
C PRO A 116 27.54 8.72 -16.98
N HIS A 117 27.91 7.44 -16.98
CA HIS A 117 29.30 6.97 -16.88
C HIS A 117 30.10 7.17 -18.17
N ASP A 118 29.42 7.21 -19.31
CA ASP A 118 29.98 7.38 -20.64
C ASP A 118 29.76 8.81 -21.18
N ASN A 119 30.17 9.05 -22.43
CA ASN A 119 29.97 10.33 -23.13
C ASN A 119 28.57 10.44 -23.76
N SER A 120 27.65 9.55 -23.42
CA SER A 120 26.30 9.62 -23.97
C SER A 120 25.56 10.83 -23.43
N ASP A 121 24.61 11.33 -24.22
CA ASP A 121 23.56 12.28 -23.78
C ASP A 121 22.45 11.54 -23.02
N ALA A 122 22.79 10.46 -22.31
CA ALA A 122 21.84 9.79 -21.46
C ALA A 122 21.34 10.74 -20.35
N PRO A 123 20.08 10.59 -19.91
CA PRO A 123 19.53 11.45 -18.88
C PRO A 123 20.27 11.29 -17.57
N ILE A 124 20.52 12.40 -16.87
CA ILE A 124 21.00 12.37 -15.49
C ILE A 124 19.94 11.68 -14.63
N SER A 125 20.40 10.78 -13.75
CA SER A 125 19.53 10.01 -12.86
C SER A 125 19.70 10.39 -11.40
N CYS A 126 18.71 10.07 -10.56
CA CYS A 126 18.78 10.17 -9.09
C CYS A 126 18.43 8.82 -8.48
N ASN A 127 19.36 7.87 -8.52
CA ASN A 127 19.11 6.46 -8.20
C ASN A 127 20.32 5.72 -7.60
N ARG A 128 21.34 6.45 -7.14
CA ARG A 128 22.57 5.86 -6.59
C ARG A 128 22.53 5.89 -5.07
N PRO A 129 22.68 4.76 -4.35
CA PRO A 129 22.60 4.73 -2.89
C PRO A 129 23.89 5.24 -2.20
N HIS A 130 24.99 5.35 -2.95
CA HIS A 130 26.29 5.73 -2.42
C HIS A 130 26.99 6.70 -3.37
N ILE A 131 27.83 7.57 -2.80
CA ILE A 131 28.71 8.46 -3.56
C ILE A 131 29.95 7.66 -3.96
N SER A 132 30.27 7.63 -5.25
CA SER A 132 31.52 7.04 -5.73
C SER A 132 32.22 7.98 -6.70
N ARG A 133 31.75 8.09 -7.94
CA ARG A 133 32.40 8.93 -8.96
C ARG A 133 31.38 9.70 -9.75
N TRP A 134 30.33 9.03 -10.20
CA TRP A 134 29.31 9.60 -11.09
C TRP A 134 28.36 10.55 -10.36
N GLU A 135 28.34 10.49 -9.03
CA GLU A 135 27.54 11.31 -8.12
C GLU A 135 28.26 12.60 -7.69
N LYS A 136 29.49 12.81 -8.18
CA LYS A 136 30.33 13.96 -7.83
C LYS A 136 30.15 15.08 -8.85
N PHE A 137 29.94 16.28 -8.32
CA PHE A 137 29.79 17.51 -9.10
C PHE A 137 30.68 18.62 -8.54
N ARG A 138 30.90 19.67 -9.34
CA ARG A 138 31.61 20.90 -8.95
C ARG A 138 30.79 22.11 -9.35
N PHE A 139 31.11 23.24 -8.72
CA PHE A 139 30.47 24.52 -9.01
C PHE A 139 31.28 25.36 -9.98
N HIS A 140 30.55 26.07 -10.83
CA HIS A 140 31.08 27.17 -11.62
C HIS A 140 30.23 28.42 -11.34
N PRO A 141 30.77 29.43 -10.65
CA PRO A 141 30.02 30.62 -10.25
C PRO A 141 29.35 31.33 -11.43
N ILE A 142 28.16 31.87 -11.19
CA ILE A 142 27.49 32.76 -12.15
C ILE A 142 27.75 34.19 -11.73
N GLU A 143 28.47 34.95 -12.57
CA GLU A 143 28.88 36.32 -12.27
C GLU A 143 27.71 37.33 -12.36
N ASN A 144 26.80 37.15 -13.33
CA ASN A 144 25.64 38.02 -13.52
C ASN A 144 24.35 37.41 -12.96
N MET A 145 23.98 37.82 -11.75
CA MET A 145 22.80 37.35 -11.03
C MET A 145 21.49 38.00 -11.50
N ASP A 146 21.54 39.13 -12.24
CA ASP A 146 20.35 39.82 -12.74
C ASP A 146 19.58 38.98 -13.77
N GLU A 147 20.25 38.02 -14.41
CA GLU A 147 19.67 37.07 -15.37
C GLU A 147 18.91 35.90 -14.71
N ILE A 148 19.01 35.73 -13.40
CA ILE A 148 18.38 34.65 -12.62
C ILE A 148 17.07 35.15 -11.98
N GLN A 149 16.68 36.40 -12.25
CA GLN A 149 15.53 37.07 -11.66
C GLN A 149 14.24 36.27 -11.81
N SER A 150 13.91 35.59 -10.72
CA SER A 150 12.67 34.88 -10.56
C SER A 150 12.16 35.16 -9.16
N SER A 151 10.86 35.44 -9.04
CA SER A 151 10.13 35.41 -7.78
C SER A 151 10.45 34.16 -6.94
N TYR A 152 10.87 33.06 -7.60
CA TYR A 152 11.34 31.85 -6.96
C TYR A 152 12.51 32.07 -6.02
N VAL A 153 13.53 32.83 -6.43
CA VAL A 153 14.77 32.98 -5.66
C VAL A 153 14.52 33.78 -4.37
N LYS A 154 13.62 34.77 -4.43
CA LYS A 154 13.13 35.49 -3.24
C LYS A 154 12.39 34.54 -2.30
N SER A 155 11.40 33.80 -2.80
CA SER A 155 10.66 32.81 -2.01
C SER A 155 11.58 31.75 -1.40
N ILE A 156 12.57 31.25 -2.15
CA ILE A 156 13.59 30.30 -1.66
C ILE A 156 14.39 30.92 -0.52
N SER A 157 14.91 32.13 -0.70
CA SER A 157 15.71 32.82 0.31
C SER A 157 14.91 33.03 1.59
N GLU A 158 13.66 33.48 1.49
CA GLU A 158 12.77 33.72 2.62
C GLU A 158 12.40 32.43 3.35
N PHE A 159 11.98 31.39 2.64
CA PHE A 159 11.61 30.11 3.26
C PHE A 159 12.79 29.46 3.97
N VAL A 160 13.95 29.40 3.31
CA VAL A 160 15.14 28.73 3.85
C VAL A 160 15.80 29.53 4.99
N SER A 161 15.75 30.86 4.94
CA SER A 161 16.35 31.72 5.98
C SER A 161 15.52 31.81 7.26
N ASN A 162 14.20 31.62 7.18
CA ASN A 162 13.25 31.76 8.30
C ASN A 162 12.98 30.45 9.07
N ASP A 163 13.75 29.39 8.77
CA ASP A 163 13.58 28.00 9.21
C ASP A 163 12.66 27.14 8.32
N ILE A 164 13.14 25.95 7.95
CA ILE A 164 12.46 24.96 7.10
C ILE A 164 11.47 24.18 7.97
N SER A 165 10.33 24.81 8.23
CA SER A 165 9.31 24.30 9.15
C SER A 165 7.90 24.35 8.56
N ALA A 166 6.98 23.59 9.17
CA ALA A 166 5.56 23.58 8.89
C ALA A 166 4.93 24.98 8.96
N LYS A 167 5.33 25.76 9.97
CA LYS A 167 4.82 27.13 10.18
C LYS A 167 5.31 28.08 9.10
N SER A 168 6.56 27.97 8.68
CA SER A 168 7.10 28.76 7.56
C SER A 168 6.43 28.37 6.25
N LEU A 169 6.21 27.07 6.01
CA LEU A 169 5.56 26.58 4.79
C LEU A 169 4.10 27.05 4.70
N SER A 170 3.33 26.96 5.79
CA SER A 170 1.94 27.42 5.85
C SER A 170 1.83 28.92 5.57
N ARG A 171 2.64 29.76 6.22
CA ARG A 171 2.66 31.22 5.98
C ARG A 171 3.01 31.57 4.54
N TRP A 172 4.00 30.89 3.97
CA TRP A 172 4.37 31.07 2.57
C TRP A 172 3.23 30.62 1.64
N LEU A 173 2.62 29.46 1.89
CA LEU A 173 1.56 28.90 1.06
C LEU A 173 0.30 29.79 1.00
N GLU A 174 -0.01 30.48 2.11
CA GLU A 174 -1.14 31.41 2.19
C GLU A 174 -0.88 32.74 1.45
N SER A 175 0.37 33.17 1.35
CA SER A 175 0.75 34.47 0.74
C SER A 175 1.28 34.36 -0.69
N ALA A 176 1.80 33.21 -1.09
CA ALA A 176 2.38 32.98 -2.41
C ALA A 176 1.33 33.06 -3.53
N THR A 177 1.78 33.38 -4.73
CA THR A 177 0.94 33.32 -5.94
C THR A 177 0.71 31.86 -6.37
N ASN A 178 -0.38 31.56 -7.09
CA ASN A 178 -0.62 30.20 -7.61
C ASN A 178 0.55 29.68 -8.48
N TYR A 179 1.19 30.59 -9.22
CA TYR A 179 2.36 30.30 -10.02
C TYR A 179 3.56 29.85 -9.17
N GLU A 180 3.87 30.58 -8.10
CA GLU A 180 4.93 30.19 -7.16
C GLU A 180 4.61 28.91 -6.42
N LYS A 181 3.35 28.71 -6.01
CA LYS A 181 2.91 27.48 -5.34
C LYS A 181 3.17 26.26 -6.21
N HIS A 182 2.76 26.30 -7.47
CA HIS A 182 2.97 25.21 -8.41
C HIS A 182 4.47 24.88 -8.58
N ALA A 183 5.32 25.91 -8.67
CA ALA A 183 6.74 25.74 -8.91
C ALA A 183 7.54 25.29 -7.66
N LEU A 184 7.25 25.87 -6.49
CA LEU A 184 8.09 25.75 -5.30
C LEU A 184 7.54 24.86 -4.20
N LEU A 185 6.22 24.65 -4.12
CA LEU A 185 5.65 23.81 -3.07
C LEU A 185 6.25 22.40 -3.06
N PRO A 186 6.46 21.72 -4.22
CA PRO A 186 7.11 20.42 -4.22
C PRO A 186 8.53 20.46 -3.63
N ALA A 187 9.30 21.49 -3.97
CA ALA A 187 10.66 21.67 -3.49
C ALA A 187 10.70 21.98 -1.98
N PHE A 188 9.79 22.82 -1.48
CA PHE A 188 9.74 23.17 -0.06
C PHE A 188 9.23 22.03 0.81
N LEU A 189 8.17 21.35 0.38
CA LEU A 189 7.58 20.26 1.14
C LEU A 189 8.53 19.07 1.24
N ARG A 190 9.34 18.77 0.21
CA ARG A 190 10.40 17.74 0.27
C ARG A 190 11.50 18.03 1.29
N LEU A 191 11.76 19.30 1.59
CA LEU A 191 12.80 19.68 2.55
C LEU A 191 12.33 19.59 4.01
N LEU A 192 11.03 19.45 4.25
CA LEU A 192 10.54 19.24 5.61
C LEU A 192 11.05 17.90 6.13
N SER A 193 11.54 17.91 7.38
CA SER A 193 11.72 16.67 8.13
C SER A 193 10.39 15.95 8.28
N ARG A 194 10.40 14.65 8.61
CA ARG A 194 9.14 13.91 8.83
C ARG A 194 8.30 14.51 9.96
N ASP A 195 8.96 14.99 11.01
CA ASP A 195 8.30 15.64 12.15
C ASP A 195 7.64 16.94 11.69
N GLU A 196 8.31 17.72 10.83
CA GLU A 196 7.74 18.93 10.25
C GLU A 196 6.64 18.65 9.22
N MET A 197 6.72 17.56 8.44
CA MET A 197 5.60 17.12 7.60
C MET A 197 4.37 16.76 8.43
N GLN A 198 4.57 16.08 9.57
CA GLN A 198 3.50 15.77 10.51
C GLN A 198 2.93 17.06 11.13
N ASN A 199 3.77 17.99 11.57
CA ASN A 199 3.34 19.30 12.07
C ASN A 199 2.56 20.09 11.00
N PHE A 200 2.97 20.01 9.74
CA PHE A 200 2.23 20.62 8.63
C PHE A 200 0.89 19.94 8.40
N GLY A 201 0.84 18.61 8.52
CA GLY A 201 -0.40 17.84 8.54
C GLY A 201 -1.38 18.30 9.63
N GLU A 202 -0.87 18.60 10.83
CA GLU A 202 -1.69 19.12 11.93
C GLU A 202 -2.29 20.51 11.61
N ILE A 203 -1.51 21.38 10.95
CA ILE A 203 -2.00 22.66 10.44
C ILE A 203 -3.13 22.42 9.43
N LEU A 204 -2.95 21.51 8.46
CA LEU A 204 -3.94 21.21 7.43
C LEU A 204 -5.27 20.67 8.00
N LEU A 205 -5.22 19.90 9.09
CA LEU A 205 -6.43 19.42 9.77
C LEU A 205 -7.26 20.55 10.39
N LYS A 206 -6.63 21.67 10.76
CA LYS A 206 -7.24 22.77 11.52
C LYS A 206 -7.49 24.03 10.69
N ASN A 207 -6.64 24.33 9.71
CA ASN A 207 -6.66 25.56 8.93
C ASN A 207 -7.18 25.31 7.50
N SER A 208 -8.42 25.73 7.25
CA SER A 208 -9.06 25.59 5.94
C SER A 208 -8.44 26.46 4.84
N VAL A 209 -7.80 27.59 5.20
CA VAL A 209 -7.15 28.50 4.25
C VAL A 209 -5.88 27.84 3.70
N THR A 210 -5.00 27.34 4.58
CA THR A 210 -3.81 26.58 4.18
C THR A 210 -4.21 25.34 3.35
N LEU A 211 -5.25 24.60 3.75
CA LEU A 211 -5.74 23.43 3.00
C LEU A 211 -6.23 23.81 1.59
N ALA A 212 -7.02 24.88 1.46
CA ALA A 212 -7.50 25.35 0.16
C ALA A 212 -6.32 25.77 -0.73
N ALA A 213 -5.34 26.48 -0.17
CA ALA A 213 -4.12 26.86 -0.88
C ALA A 213 -3.35 25.62 -1.37
N LEU A 214 -3.16 24.61 -0.51
CA LEU A 214 -2.50 23.34 -0.88
C LEU A 214 -3.22 22.67 -2.06
N LYS A 215 -4.54 22.50 -1.96
CA LYS A 215 -5.36 21.82 -2.97
C LYS A 215 -5.23 22.48 -4.36
N THR A 216 -5.13 23.81 -4.41
CA THR A 216 -4.99 24.54 -5.68
C THR A 216 -3.58 24.53 -6.28
N SER A 217 -2.58 24.06 -5.54
CA SER A 217 -1.16 24.19 -5.90
C SER A 217 -0.64 23.08 -6.82
N ILE A 218 -1.04 21.83 -6.58
CA ILE A 218 -0.51 20.63 -7.27
C ILE A 218 -1.71 19.74 -7.64
N GLN A 219 -2.30 19.96 -8.81
CA GLN A 219 -3.53 19.29 -9.25
C GLN A 219 -3.30 17.88 -9.81
N ASP A 220 -2.05 17.56 -10.15
CA ASP A 220 -1.58 16.30 -10.69
C ASP A 220 -1.18 15.27 -9.61
N ASP A 221 -1.19 15.66 -8.32
CA ASP A 221 -0.99 14.76 -7.18
C ASP A 221 -2.34 14.33 -6.57
N TYR A 222 -2.67 13.05 -6.70
CA TYR A 222 -3.94 12.47 -6.25
C TYR A 222 -4.20 12.68 -4.75
N TRP A 223 -3.18 12.53 -3.91
CA TRP A 223 -3.36 12.65 -2.46
C TRP A 223 -3.63 14.10 -2.05
N ILE A 224 -2.94 15.05 -2.67
CA ILE A 224 -3.20 16.49 -2.42
C ILE A 224 -4.61 16.87 -2.88
N ARG A 225 -5.04 16.35 -4.04
CA ARG A 225 -6.32 16.69 -4.66
C ARG A 225 -7.51 16.03 -3.96
N GLU A 226 -7.40 14.74 -3.62
CA GLU A 226 -8.51 13.88 -3.17
C GLU A 226 -8.34 13.44 -1.71
N SER A 227 -7.32 12.60 -1.41
CA SER A 227 -7.24 11.88 -0.13
C SER A 227 -7.02 12.79 1.08
N ILE A 228 -6.22 13.86 0.96
CA ILE A 228 -5.98 14.82 2.05
C ILE A 228 -7.26 15.61 2.39
N PRO A 229 -7.93 16.27 1.42
CA PRO A 229 -9.22 16.92 1.69
C PRO A 229 -10.27 15.97 2.29
N GLN A 230 -10.39 14.76 1.74
CA GLN A 230 -11.32 13.74 2.24
C GLN A 230 -11.00 13.34 3.69
N LEU A 231 -9.71 13.16 4.01
CA LEU A 231 -9.27 12.86 5.38
C LEU A 231 -9.60 14.00 6.35
N VAL A 232 -9.37 15.26 5.96
CA VAL A 232 -9.67 16.42 6.80
C VAL A 232 -11.17 16.52 7.08
N GLU A 233 -12.00 16.34 6.05
CA GLU A 233 -13.46 16.37 6.21
C GLU A 233 -13.96 15.20 7.07
N TRP A 234 -13.49 14.00 6.79
CA TRP A 234 -13.85 12.82 7.58
C TRP A 234 -13.38 12.94 9.04
N ASN A 235 -12.22 13.53 9.29
CA ASN A 235 -11.73 13.73 10.66
C ASN A 235 -12.66 14.63 11.49
N LYS A 236 -13.33 15.60 10.83
CA LYS A 236 -14.31 16.49 11.47
C LYS A 236 -15.67 15.82 11.67
N LYS A 237 -16.18 15.15 10.64
CA LYS A 237 -17.57 14.66 10.60
C LYS A 237 -17.72 13.19 11.03
N ARG A 238 -16.66 12.40 10.92
CA ARG A 238 -16.65 10.94 11.15
C ARG A 238 -17.79 10.21 10.43
N TYR A 239 -18.12 10.66 9.22
CA TYR A 239 -19.19 10.05 8.42
C TYR A 239 -18.83 8.60 8.05
N HIS A 240 -19.85 7.79 7.79
CA HIS A 240 -19.68 6.39 7.41
C HIS A 240 -19.91 6.20 5.90
N ILE A 241 -19.05 5.41 5.28
CA ILE A 241 -19.13 4.96 3.90
C ILE A 241 -19.54 3.48 3.94
N ASN A 242 -20.74 3.18 3.46
CA ASN A 242 -21.23 1.79 3.36
C ASN A 242 -20.56 1.07 2.21
N SER A 243 -20.46 1.73 1.06
CA SER A 243 -19.82 1.19 -0.13
C SER A 243 -19.06 2.24 -0.93
N LEU A 244 -18.04 1.78 -1.67
CA LEU A 244 -17.25 2.57 -2.59
C LEU A 244 -17.13 1.80 -3.90
N LYS A 245 -17.40 2.45 -5.02
CA LYS A 245 -17.16 1.88 -6.35
C LYS A 245 -15.95 2.56 -6.97
N LEU A 246 -14.98 1.75 -7.39
CA LEU A 246 -13.79 2.22 -8.09
C LEU A 246 -13.99 2.11 -9.61
N ASP A 247 -13.23 2.90 -10.36
CA ASP A 247 -13.18 2.84 -11.83
C ASP A 247 -11.73 2.74 -12.32
N GLY A 248 -11.51 2.84 -13.63
CA GLY A 248 -10.17 2.77 -14.25
C GLY A 248 -9.25 3.94 -13.87
N SER A 249 -9.78 5.07 -13.38
CA SER A 249 -8.95 6.20 -12.95
C SER A 249 -8.12 5.90 -11.70
N THR A 250 -8.46 4.81 -11.00
CA THR A 250 -7.80 4.35 -9.78
C THR A 250 -6.79 3.22 -10.02
N ASP A 251 -6.52 2.85 -11.27
CA ASP A 251 -5.61 1.77 -11.63
C ASP A 251 -4.17 2.03 -11.17
N PHE A 252 -3.75 3.30 -11.11
CA PHE A 252 -2.41 3.65 -10.63
C PHE A 252 -2.12 3.14 -9.20
N PHE A 253 -3.13 2.89 -8.36
CA PHE A 253 -2.92 2.29 -7.02
C PHE A 253 -2.33 0.89 -7.08
N GLY A 254 -2.61 0.12 -8.13
CA GLY A 254 -2.03 -1.21 -8.33
C GLY A 254 -0.58 -1.17 -8.82
N GLU A 255 -0.12 -0.03 -9.34
CA GLU A 255 1.18 0.11 -10.01
C GLU A 255 2.20 0.93 -9.21
N LEU A 256 1.72 1.80 -8.32
CA LEU A 256 2.56 2.71 -7.53
C LEU A 256 3.66 1.98 -6.75
N ASP A 257 4.87 2.53 -6.70
CA ASP A 257 5.99 1.94 -5.93
C ASP A 257 5.89 2.13 -4.41
N TYR A 258 4.91 2.88 -3.89
CA TYR A 258 4.65 3.15 -2.45
C TYR A 258 5.85 3.54 -1.56
N GLY A 259 7.04 3.78 -2.14
CA GLY A 259 8.26 4.08 -1.40
C GLY A 259 9.21 2.89 -1.21
N HIS A 260 9.04 1.79 -1.95
CA HIS A 260 9.87 0.60 -1.81
C HIS A 260 11.23 0.73 -2.51
N SER A 261 11.20 1.00 -3.81
CA SER A 261 12.40 1.05 -4.67
C SER A 261 12.70 2.45 -5.17
N ARG A 262 11.78 3.40 -4.97
CA ARG A 262 11.78 4.77 -5.49
C ARG A 262 11.08 5.70 -4.50
N PRO A 263 11.28 7.02 -4.57
CA PRO A 263 10.58 7.93 -3.67
C PRO A 263 9.07 7.87 -3.97
N PRO A 264 8.21 7.84 -2.94
CA PRO A 264 6.77 7.88 -3.18
C PRO A 264 6.34 9.27 -3.67
N PRO A 265 5.13 9.40 -4.24
CA PRO A 265 4.53 10.70 -4.50
C PRO A 265 4.53 11.59 -3.25
N LEU A 266 4.70 12.89 -3.46
CA LEU A 266 4.87 13.83 -2.37
C LEU A 266 3.61 13.95 -1.51
N GLY A 267 2.44 14.02 -2.14
CA GLY A 267 1.17 14.00 -1.43
C GLY A 267 0.96 12.71 -0.64
N TYR A 268 1.42 11.56 -1.15
CA TYR A 268 1.40 10.30 -0.40
C TYR A 268 2.25 10.38 0.86
N ALA A 269 3.47 10.95 0.78
CA ALA A 269 4.34 11.12 1.94
C ALA A 269 3.70 12.01 3.02
N LEU A 270 3.14 13.16 2.61
CA LEU A 270 2.43 14.08 3.51
C LEU A 270 1.17 13.43 4.11
N TRP A 271 0.33 12.83 3.28
CA TRP A 271 -0.89 12.13 3.70
C TRP A 271 -0.56 11.00 4.68
N SER A 272 0.53 10.26 4.46
CA SER A 272 1.02 9.23 5.37
C SER A 272 1.37 9.79 6.76
N GLN A 273 1.98 10.98 6.84
CA GLN A 273 2.21 11.63 8.13
C GLN A 273 0.92 12.14 8.77
N MET A 274 -0.04 12.62 7.97
CA MET A 274 -1.34 13.05 8.47
C MET A 274 -2.15 11.91 9.10
N ARG A 275 -2.08 10.69 8.55
CA ARG A 275 -2.73 9.49 9.13
C ARG A 275 -2.33 9.27 10.59
N ARG A 276 -1.06 9.52 10.94
CA ARG A 276 -0.51 9.31 12.29
C ARG A 276 -1.14 10.19 13.37
N LEU A 277 -1.70 11.34 12.96
CA LEU A 277 -2.38 12.32 13.82
C LEU A 277 -3.83 11.92 14.14
N ILE A 278 -4.38 10.95 13.42
CA ILE A 278 -5.76 10.52 13.62
C ILE A 278 -5.81 9.60 14.85
N LYS A 279 -6.64 9.98 15.82
CA LYS A 279 -6.96 9.15 16.97
C LYS A 279 -8.11 8.22 16.61
N SER A 280 -7.86 6.92 16.70
CA SER A 280 -8.88 5.88 16.57
C SER A 280 -9.87 5.94 17.75
N ARG A 281 -11.10 5.48 17.51
CA ARG A 281 -12.17 5.35 18.53
C ARG A 281 -12.59 3.90 18.74
N LYS A 282 -12.24 3.03 17.81
CA LYS A 282 -12.50 1.59 17.78
C LYS A 282 -11.17 0.86 17.78
N GLN A 283 -11.19 -0.43 18.12
CA GLN A 283 -9.97 -1.17 18.35
C GLN A 283 -9.48 -1.87 17.09
N SER A 284 -10.31 -2.66 16.40
CA SER A 284 -9.79 -3.51 15.32
C SER A 284 -10.76 -3.69 14.15
N CYS A 285 -10.21 -3.72 12.95
CA CYS A 285 -10.93 -4.07 11.73
C CYS A 285 -10.17 -5.07 10.86
N ILE A 286 -10.87 -5.63 9.89
CA ILE A 286 -10.29 -6.52 8.88
C ILE A 286 -10.39 -5.87 7.51
N LEU A 287 -9.37 -6.06 6.68
CA LEU A 287 -9.38 -5.75 5.26
C LEU A 287 -9.13 -7.04 4.46
N ALA A 288 -10.06 -7.41 3.60
CA ALA A 288 -9.99 -8.63 2.79
C ALA A 288 -10.37 -8.37 1.33
N THR A 289 -9.97 -9.29 0.44
CA THR A 289 -10.46 -9.32 -0.94
C THR A 289 -11.34 -10.52 -1.19
N ALA A 290 -12.41 -10.35 -1.97
CA ALA A 290 -13.32 -11.42 -2.38
C ALA A 290 -13.18 -11.74 -3.86
N ARG A 291 -13.01 -13.03 -4.19
CA ARG A 291 -13.12 -13.55 -5.56
C ARG A 291 -13.82 -14.89 -5.59
N ASP A 292 -15.10 -14.91 -5.97
CA ASP A 292 -15.97 -16.08 -6.10
C ASP A 292 -16.02 -16.96 -4.84
N GLU A 293 -16.13 -16.34 -3.67
CA GLU A 293 -16.06 -16.94 -2.32
C GLU A 293 -17.38 -16.87 -1.54
N GLY A 294 -18.48 -16.56 -2.21
CA GLY A 294 -19.73 -16.21 -1.57
C GLY A 294 -20.25 -17.30 -0.64
N ILE A 295 -20.02 -18.57 -1.00
CA ILE A 295 -20.46 -19.73 -0.23
C ILE A 295 -19.87 -19.78 1.19
N TYR A 296 -18.70 -19.15 1.41
CA TYR A 296 -18.00 -19.10 2.70
C TYR A 296 -18.16 -17.74 3.42
N LEU A 297 -18.57 -16.71 2.68
CA LEU A 297 -18.52 -15.32 3.12
C LEU A 297 -19.28 -15.07 4.42
N LEU A 298 -20.47 -15.65 4.56
CA LEU A 298 -21.32 -15.41 5.73
C LEU A 298 -20.71 -15.99 7.02
N GLU A 299 -20.17 -17.21 6.96
CA GLU A 299 -19.49 -17.82 8.10
C GLU A 299 -18.23 -17.04 8.47
N TRP A 300 -17.44 -16.66 7.47
CA TRP A 300 -16.20 -15.90 7.68
C TRP A 300 -16.47 -14.56 8.37
N ILE A 301 -17.52 -13.83 7.95
CA ILE A 301 -17.95 -12.58 8.60
C ILE A 301 -18.44 -12.87 10.03
N ALA A 302 -19.27 -13.89 10.20
CA ALA A 302 -19.82 -14.26 11.50
C ALA A 302 -18.73 -14.62 12.51
N TRP A 303 -17.70 -15.35 12.08
CA TRP A 303 -16.57 -15.72 12.92
C TRP A 303 -15.85 -14.50 13.47
N HIS A 304 -15.42 -13.60 12.59
CA HIS A 304 -14.63 -12.44 13.00
C HIS A 304 -15.43 -11.49 13.90
N ARG A 305 -16.75 -11.37 13.67
CA ARG A 305 -17.66 -10.64 14.56
C ARG A 305 -17.81 -11.36 15.91
N ALA A 306 -17.95 -12.68 15.91
CA ALA A 306 -18.11 -13.47 17.14
C ALA A 306 -16.87 -13.41 18.06
N ILE A 307 -15.67 -13.35 17.49
CA ILE A 307 -14.43 -13.17 18.28
C ILE A 307 -14.15 -11.71 18.66
N GLY A 308 -14.95 -10.75 18.18
CA GLY A 308 -14.93 -9.36 18.66
C GLY A 308 -14.27 -8.32 17.77
N PHE A 309 -14.06 -8.57 16.47
CA PHE A 309 -13.66 -7.48 15.56
C PHE A 309 -14.78 -6.44 15.44
N ASP A 310 -14.41 -5.16 15.43
CA ASP A 310 -15.38 -4.07 15.39
C ASP A 310 -16.02 -3.88 14.00
N HIS A 311 -15.26 -4.15 12.92
CA HIS A 311 -15.75 -3.96 11.56
C HIS A 311 -14.93 -4.71 10.50
N ILE A 312 -15.51 -4.88 9.32
CA ILE A 312 -14.91 -5.60 8.20
C ILE A 312 -15.04 -4.77 6.92
N PHE A 313 -13.92 -4.63 6.20
CA PHE A 313 -13.81 -4.02 4.88
C PHE A 313 -13.52 -5.12 3.86
N ILE A 314 -14.38 -5.24 2.83
CA ILE A 314 -14.21 -6.25 1.79
C ILE A 314 -14.14 -5.57 0.43
N CYS A 315 -13.07 -5.84 -0.30
CA CYS A 315 -12.93 -5.42 -1.68
C CYS A 315 -13.31 -6.58 -2.62
N SER A 316 -14.34 -6.44 -3.44
CA SER A 316 -14.66 -7.47 -4.44
C SER A 316 -13.87 -7.27 -5.73
N ASN A 317 -13.48 -8.40 -6.33
CA ASN A 317 -12.73 -8.45 -7.57
C ASN A 317 -13.56 -9.20 -8.63
N SER A 318 -14.67 -8.60 -9.06
CA SER A 318 -15.50 -9.08 -10.19
C SER A 318 -16.06 -10.48 -10.02
N ASN A 319 -16.86 -10.66 -8.99
CA ASN A 319 -17.44 -11.96 -8.68
C ASN A 319 -18.45 -12.40 -9.75
N MET A 320 -18.49 -13.71 -10.01
CA MET A 320 -19.39 -14.39 -10.93
C MET A 320 -20.30 -15.39 -10.20
N ASP A 321 -20.05 -15.65 -8.92
CA ASP A 321 -20.79 -16.60 -8.09
C ASP A 321 -21.93 -15.98 -7.27
N ARG A 322 -22.39 -14.79 -7.65
CA ARG A 322 -23.38 -13.98 -6.92
C ARG A 322 -22.87 -13.39 -5.59
N SER A 323 -21.58 -13.50 -5.25
CA SER A 323 -21.01 -12.86 -4.05
C SER A 323 -21.33 -11.37 -3.96
N ASP A 324 -21.35 -10.64 -5.07
CA ASP A 324 -21.62 -9.20 -5.06
C ASP A 324 -23.05 -8.87 -4.57
N GLU A 325 -24.03 -9.73 -4.84
CA GLU A 325 -25.39 -9.58 -4.29
C GLU A 325 -25.40 -9.72 -2.77
N LEU A 326 -24.60 -10.66 -2.24
CA LEU A 326 -24.47 -10.87 -0.80
C LEU A 326 -23.67 -9.73 -0.13
N LEU A 327 -22.56 -9.29 -0.74
CA LEU A 327 -21.76 -8.15 -0.27
C LEU A 327 -22.58 -6.86 -0.25
N GLN A 328 -23.40 -6.62 -1.26
CA GLN A 328 -24.32 -5.49 -1.31
C GLN A 328 -25.34 -5.55 -0.17
N ALA A 329 -25.97 -6.71 0.06
CA ALA A 329 -26.94 -6.89 1.14
C ALA A 329 -26.30 -6.69 2.53
N LEU A 330 -25.10 -7.21 2.75
CA LEU A 330 -24.34 -7.03 3.99
C LEU A 330 -23.95 -5.56 4.22
N SER A 331 -23.49 -4.87 3.17
CA SER A 331 -23.12 -3.45 3.21
C SER A 331 -24.33 -2.54 3.46
N ALA A 332 -25.47 -2.79 2.81
CA ALA A 332 -26.70 -2.03 2.99
C ALA A 332 -27.25 -2.14 4.42
N ASN A 333 -26.99 -3.25 5.10
CA ASN A 333 -27.37 -3.50 6.50
C ASN A 333 -26.26 -3.09 7.50
N GLY A 334 -25.19 -2.42 7.05
CA GLY A 334 -24.12 -1.92 7.92
C GLY A 334 -23.23 -2.99 8.55
N ILE A 335 -23.28 -4.24 8.05
CA ILE A 335 -22.47 -5.35 8.58
C ILE A 335 -21.01 -5.23 8.13
N ILE A 336 -20.79 -4.73 6.92
CA ILE A 336 -19.46 -4.53 6.32
C ILE A 336 -19.39 -3.19 5.59
N THR A 337 -18.19 -2.76 5.26
CA THR A 337 -17.96 -1.79 4.18
C THR A 337 -17.50 -2.51 2.92
N TRP A 338 -18.17 -2.27 1.80
CA TRP A 338 -17.89 -2.96 0.54
C TRP A 338 -17.21 -2.03 -0.47
N VAL A 339 -16.09 -2.47 -1.03
CA VAL A 339 -15.40 -1.78 -2.14
C VAL A 339 -15.55 -2.62 -3.41
N ASP A 340 -16.29 -2.11 -4.38
CA ASP A 340 -16.38 -2.71 -5.71
C ASP A 340 -15.16 -2.26 -6.53
N THR A 341 -14.23 -3.19 -6.77
CA THR A 341 -13.09 -2.95 -7.66
C THR A 341 -13.42 -3.44 -9.07
N ASN A 342 -13.70 -2.48 -9.96
CA ASN A 342 -14.21 -2.71 -11.30
C ASN A 342 -13.48 -3.84 -12.08
N PRO A 343 -14.18 -4.68 -12.87
CA PRO A 343 -13.57 -5.82 -13.57
C PRO A 343 -12.60 -5.51 -14.70
N GLU A 344 -12.68 -4.34 -15.31
CA GLU A 344 -11.97 -4.07 -16.56
C GLU A 344 -10.53 -3.58 -16.37
N SER A 345 -9.95 -3.79 -15.18
CA SER A 345 -8.61 -3.29 -14.86
C SER A 345 -7.52 -4.29 -15.31
N PRO A 346 -6.55 -3.88 -16.15
CA PRO A 346 -5.49 -4.76 -16.66
C PRO A 346 -4.35 -5.04 -15.67
N ILE A 347 -4.52 -4.72 -14.39
CA ILE A 347 -3.45 -4.72 -13.38
C ILE A 347 -3.69 -5.77 -12.29
N GLN A 348 -2.74 -5.88 -11.35
CA GLN A 348 -2.91 -6.70 -10.15
C GLN A 348 -4.04 -6.14 -9.27
N ILE A 349 -5.24 -6.72 -9.41
CA ILE A 349 -6.48 -6.22 -8.80
C ILE A 349 -6.42 -6.18 -7.27
N GLN A 350 -5.77 -7.17 -6.63
CA GLN A 350 -5.63 -7.18 -5.16
C GLN A 350 -4.78 -6.01 -4.65
N ARG A 351 -3.71 -5.66 -5.37
CA ARG A 351 -2.86 -4.52 -5.02
C ARG A 351 -3.61 -3.19 -5.17
N LYS A 352 -4.38 -3.06 -6.27
CA LYS A 352 -5.29 -1.93 -6.48
C LYS A 352 -6.30 -1.80 -5.33
N ALA A 353 -6.95 -2.92 -4.97
CA ALA A 353 -7.96 -2.97 -3.93
C ALA A 353 -7.44 -2.48 -2.58
N TYR A 354 -6.29 -2.97 -2.13
CA TYR A 354 -5.70 -2.53 -0.86
C TYR A 354 -5.23 -1.07 -0.89
N GLY A 355 -4.58 -0.65 -1.99
CA GLY A 355 -4.16 0.75 -2.17
C GLY A 355 -5.33 1.72 -2.13
N ALA A 356 -6.38 1.41 -2.89
CA ALA A 356 -7.59 2.23 -2.96
C ALA A 356 -8.37 2.23 -1.65
N ALA A 357 -8.54 1.08 -0.97
CA ALA A 357 -9.22 1.03 0.33
C ALA A 357 -8.50 1.89 1.37
N MET A 358 -7.17 1.71 1.50
CA MET A 358 -6.36 2.46 2.45
C MET A 358 -6.36 3.97 2.17
N ALA A 359 -6.41 4.36 0.90
CA ALA A 359 -6.39 5.77 0.46
C ALA A 359 -7.76 6.46 0.53
N ASN A 360 -8.84 5.76 0.19
CA ASN A 360 -10.17 6.36 -0.08
C ASN A 360 -11.23 6.03 0.97
N LEU A 361 -10.91 5.18 1.96
CA LEU A 361 -11.75 4.92 3.12
C LEU A 361 -11.08 5.47 4.39
N PRO A 362 -11.12 6.79 4.63
CA PRO A 362 -10.52 7.39 5.82
C PRO A 362 -11.10 6.79 7.12
N GLN A 363 -12.31 6.23 7.08
CA GLN A 363 -12.92 5.53 8.21
C GLN A 363 -12.18 4.30 8.72
N MET A 364 -11.25 3.72 7.93
CA MET A 364 -10.35 2.70 8.45
C MET A 364 -9.49 3.23 9.60
N LEU A 365 -9.14 4.52 9.60
CA LEU A 365 -8.36 5.16 10.67
C LEU A 365 -9.15 5.34 11.98
N ASP A 366 -10.45 5.02 11.98
CA ASP A 366 -11.23 4.97 13.23
C ASP A 366 -10.91 3.72 14.06
N TYR A 367 -10.25 2.72 13.45
CA TYR A 367 -9.79 1.49 14.08
C TYR A 367 -8.29 1.58 14.34
N GLN A 368 -7.86 1.13 15.52
CA GLN A 368 -6.45 1.14 15.89
C GLN A 368 -5.65 0.10 15.09
N TRP A 369 -6.20 -1.10 14.95
CA TRP A 369 -5.59 -2.24 14.28
C TRP A 369 -6.34 -2.62 13.00
N THR A 370 -5.59 -2.93 11.95
CA THR A 370 -6.12 -3.57 10.74
C THR A 370 -5.43 -4.90 10.54
N LEU A 371 -6.21 -5.97 10.44
CA LEU A 371 -5.75 -7.29 9.99
C LEU A 371 -6.03 -7.45 8.49
N VAL A 372 -5.02 -7.85 7.71
CA VAL A 372 -5.21 -8.23 6.29
C VAL A 372 -5.16 -9.75 6.18
N ILE A 373 -6.26 -10.33 5.73
CA ILE A 373 -6.45 -11.78 5.58
C ILE A 373 -7.37 -12.10 4.39
N ASP A 374 -7.26 -13.32 3.87
CA ASP A 374 -8.10 -13.83 2.78
C ASP A 374 -9.40 -14.46 3.33
N LEU A 375 -10.41 -14.66 2.47
CA LEU A 375 -11.73 -15.17 2.91
C LEU A 375 -11.76 -16.68 3.23
N ASP A 376 -10.64 -17.38 3.12
CA ASP A 376 -10.45 -18.72 3.63
C ASP A 376 -9.56 -18.79 4.87
N GLU A 377 -9.20 -17.63 5.44
CA GLU A 377 -8.34 -17.49 6.61
C GLU A 377 -9.14 -16.98 7.80
N PHE A 378 -9.05 -17.68 8.92
CA PHE A 378 -9.78 -17.36 10.14
C PHE A 378 -8.77 -16.99 11.22
N LEU A 379 -8.85 -15.77 11.77
CA LEU A 379 -8.05 -15.46 12.94
C LEU A 379 -8.50 -16.34 14.10
N ALA A 380 -7.60 -17.16 14.58
CA ALA A 380 -7.83 -18.13 15.63
C ALA A 380 -7.22 -17.64 16.94
N LEU A 381 -7.94 -17.86 18.04
CA LEU A 381 -7.48 -17.65 19.40
C LEU A 381 -7.52 -18.98 20.14
N ASP A 382 -6.54 -19.22 20.99
CA ASP A 382 -6.67 -20.29 21.98
C ASP A 382 -7.56 -19.79 23.12
N PHE A 383 -8.68 -20.47 23.34
CA PHE A 383 -9.71 -20.07 24.31
C PHE A 383 -9.17 -20.00 25.75
N ASN A 384 -8.08 -20.72 26.07
CA ASN A 384 -7.47 -20.69 27.40
C ASN A 384 -6.66 -19.40 27.66
N PHE A 385 -6.30 -18.67 26.60
CA PHE A 385 -5.60 -17.39 26.70
C PHE A 385 -6.55 -16.22 26.47
N TYR A 386 -7.40 -16.30 25.44
CA TYR A 386 -8.27 -15.21 25.02
C TYR A 386 -9.64 -15.74 24.58
N THR A 387 -10.70 -15.18 25.15
CA THR A 387 -12.08 -15.45 24.70
C THR A 387 -12.58 -14.42 23.69
N GLU A 388 -11.86 -13.32 23.52
CA GLU A 388 -12.14 -12.25 22.57
C GLU A 388 -10.84 -11.61 22.08
N ILE A 389 -10.86 -11.07 20.87
CA ILE A 389 -9.70 -10.45 20.23
C ILE A 389 -9.27 -9.16 20.92
N ARG A 390 -10.19 -8.53 21.67
CA ARG A 390 -9.94 -7.25 22.32
C ARG A 390 -8.81 -7.32 23.33
N THR A 391 -8.88 -8.30 24.23
CA THR A 391 -7.86 -8.50 25.25
C THR A 391 -6.50 -8.84 24.63
N PHE A 392 -6.48 -9.56 23.50
CA PHE A 392 -5.25 -9.84 22.76
C PHE A 392 -4.61 -8.55 22.24
N PHE A 393 -5.36 -7.69 21.53
CA PHE A 393 -4.79 -6.44 21.00
C PHE A 393 -4.37 -5.45 22.08
N ASP A 394 -5.08 -5.38 23.20
CA ASP A 394 -4.71 -4.51 24.33
C ASP A 394 -3.32 -4.91 24.89
N LEU A 395 -3.03 -6.21 24.99
CA LEU A 395 -1.71 -6.70 25.39
C LEU A 395 -0.62 -6.35 24.37
N GLN A 396 -0.90 -6.51 23.09
CA GLN A 396 0.10 -6.20 22.05
C GLN A 396 0.38 -4.70 21.95
N ASP A 397 -0.64 -3.85 22.14
CA ASP A 397 -0.46 -2.40 22.21
C ASP A 397 0.38 -2.00 23.43
N ALA A 398 0.15 -2.61 24.60
CA ALA A 398 0.96 -2.39 25.79
C ALA A 398 2.43 -2.79 25.61
N ARG A 399 2.74 -3.74 24.72
CA ARG A 399 4.11 -4.11 24.32
C ARG A 399 4.74 -3.11 23.35
N GLY A 400 3.95 -2.18 22.80
CA GLY A 400 4.37 -1.22 21.78
C GLY A 400 4.52 -1.85 20.40
N ALA A 401 3.71 -2.87 20.07
CA ALA A 401 3.71 -3.47 18.75
C ALA A 401 3.18 -2.49 17.69
N ASP A 402 3.91 -2.39 16.58
CA ASP A 402 3.42 -1.71 15.37
C ASP A 402 2.70 -2.72 14.47
N GLY A 403 3.19 -3.96 14.43
CA GLY A 403 2.57 -5.11 13.76
C GLY A 403 2.58 -6.37 14.62
N ILE A 404 1.70 -7.30 14.31
CA ILE A 404 1.59 -8.62 14.94
C ILE A 404 1.45 -9.66 13.84
N ALA A 405 2.41 -10.58 13.77
CA ALA A 405 2.44 -11.66 12.80
C ALA A 405 1.79 -12.92 13.39
N PHE A 406 0.89 -13.53 12.62
CA PHE A 406 0.15 -14.74 12.96
C PHE A 406 0.54 -15.84 11.99
N SER A 407 1.14 -16.93 12.49
CA SER A 407 1.52 -18.08 11.66
C SER A 407 0.29 -18.76 11.06
N TRP A 408 0.45 -19.22 9.83
CA TRP A 408 -0.53 -20.08 9.18
C TRP A 408 -0.56 -21.47 9.79
N VAL A 409 -1.78 -21.96 10.02
CA VAL A 409 -2.08 -23.35 10.37
C VAL A 409 -3.04 -23.87 9.33
N MET A 410 -2.55 -24.73 8.45
CA MET A 410 -3.29 -25.26 7.32
C MET A 410 -4.30 -26.31 7.80
N MET A 411 -5.59 -26.02 7.63
CA MET A 411 -6.67 -26.96 7.94
C MET A 411 -6.89 -27.89 6.75
N THR A 412 -7.11 -29.17 7.04
CA THR A 412 -7.11 -30.26 6.05
C THR A 412 -8.53 -30.71 5.69
N PRO A 413 -8.73 -31.46 4.58
CA PRO A 413 -10.05 -31.92 4.16
C PRO A 413 -10.81 -32.79 5.16
N ASP A 414 -10.12 -33.37 6.15
CA ASP A 414 -10.69 -34.30 7.13
C ASP A 414 -11.48 -35.46 6.46
N GLY A 415 -11.01 -35.90 5.31
CA GLY A 415 -11.62 -36.96 4.48
C GLY A 415 -13.00 -36.61 3.90
N LYS A 416 -13.38 -35.32 3.85
CA LYS A 416 -14.69 -34.88 3.34
C LYS A 416 -14.64 -34.69 1.82
N THR A 417 -15.58 -35.27 1.09
CA THR A 417 -15.70 -35.07 -0.36
C THR A 417 -16.71 -33.97 -0.73
N SER A 418 -17.75 -33.78 0.08
CA SER A 418 -18.88 -32.90 -0.23
C SER A 418 -18.99 -31.74 0.77
N HIS A 419 -19.56 -30.62 0.31
CA HIS A 419 -19.95 -29.48 1.11
C HIS A 419 -21.09 -29.88 2.07
N ASP A 420 -21.02 -29.37 3.29
CA ASP A 420 -22.04 -29.52 4.33
C ASP A 420 -22.42 -28.12 4.83
N ALA A 421 -23.70 -27.91 5.15
CA ALA A 421 -24.23 -26.66 5.69
C ALA A 421 -23.74 -26.32 7.11
N GLN A 422 -23.10 -27.26 7.82
CA GLN A 422 -22.41 -26.97 9.08
C GLN A 422 -21.25 -25.99 8.88
N PRO A 423 -20.89 -25.18 9.90
CA PRO A 423 -19.73 -24.30 9.82
C PRO A 423 -18.42 -25.06 9.53
N MET A 424 -17.54 -24.52 8.69
CA MET A 424 -16.21 -25.03 8.39
C MET A 424 -15.41 -25.37 9.65
N ILE A 425 -15.46 -24.52 10.68
CA ILE A 425 -14.75 -24.76 11.96
C ILE A 425 -15.23 -26.05 12.64
N SER A 426 -16.50 -26.41 12.45
CA SER A 426 -17.06 -27.67 12.97
C SER A 426 -16.75 -28.87 12.08
N ARG A 427 -16.51 -28.64 10.78
CA ARG A 427 -16.34 -29.70 9.77
C ARG A 427 -14.91 -30.19 9.63
N PHE A 428 -13.93 -29.29 9.75
CA PHE A 428 -12.52 -29.61 9.52
C PHE A 428 -11.74 -29.45 10.83
N GLN A 429 -11.56 -30.55 11.54
CA GLN A 429 -10.92 -30.58 12.87
C GLN A 429 -9.53 -31.25 12.83
N ARG A 430 -8.87 -31.15 11.67
CA ARG A 430 -7.55 -31.72 11.42
C ARG A 430 -6.71 -30.73 10.64
N ARG A 431 -5.41 -30.72 10.91
CA ARG A 431 -4.44 -29.81 10.31
C ARG A 431 -3.21 -30.53 9.77
N GLU A 432 -2.47 -29.84 8.92
CA GLU A 432 -1.15 -30.26 8.49
C GLU A 432 -0.16 -30.22 9.67
N PRO A 433 0.88 -31.08 9.69
CA PRO A 433 1.99 -30.92 10.60
C PRO A 433 2.63 -29.52 10.48
N PRO A 434 3.01 -28.87 11.59
CA PRO A 434 3.50 -27.49 11.56
C PRO A 434 4.84 -27.41 10.83
N GLN A 435 4.80 -26.91 9.59
CA GLN A 435 5.96 -26.67 8.72
C GLN A 435 5.88 -25.34 7.97
N ASN A 436 4.71 -24.69 7.97
CA ASN A 436 4.47 -23.48 7.21
C ASN A 436 4.96 -22.25 7.98
N LEU A 437 5.89 -21.50 7.38
CA LEU A 437 6.45 -20.29 7.97
C LEU A 437 5.68 -19.02 7.59
N LEU A 438 4.71 -19.10 6.68
CA LEU A 438 3.96 -17.93 6.22
C LEU A 438 3.11 -17.34 7.36
N VAL A 439 2.99 -16.01 7.34
CA VAL A 439 2.18 -15.25 8.28
C VAL A 439 1.17 -14.35 7.58
N LYS A 440 0.15 -13.97 8.34
CA LYS A 440 -0.62 -12.74 8.12
C LYS A 440 -0.31 -11.75 9.23
N THR A 441 -0.49 -10.47 8.96
CA THR A 441 -0.09 -9.41 9.89
C THR A 441 -1.26 -8.49 10.20
N ALA A 442 -1.56 -8.32 11.49
CA ALA A 442 -2.32 -7.15 11.95
C ALA A 442 -1.36 -6.00 12.23
N PHE A 443 -1.77 -4.76 11.97
CA PHE A 443 -0.92 -3.59 12.15
C PHE A 443 -1.68 -2.36 12.59
N GLN A 444 -0.99 -1.43 13.24
CA GLN A 444 -1.53 -0.14 13.62
C GLN A 444 -1.96 0.63 12.35
N THR A 445 -3.25 0.84 12.16
CA THR A 445 -3.82 1.34 10.88
C THR A 445 -3.25 2.70 10.49
N ARG A 446 -3.03 3.58 11.47
CA ARG A 446 -2.47 4.93 11.28
C ARG A 446 -1.00 4.93 10.82
N LEU A 447 -0.31 3.82 10.98
CA LEU A 447 1.12 3.69 10.75
C LEU A 447 1.43 3.19 9.33
N ALA A 448 0.60 2.32 8.76
CA ALA A 448 0.74 1.85 7.39
C ALA A 448 -0.17 2.63 6.43
N SER A 449 0.38 3.09 5.33
CA SER A 449 -0.34 3.81 4.26
C SER A 449 -0.70 2.92 3.07
N PHE A 450 -0.17 1.71 3.05
CA PHE A 450 -0.42 0.66 2.08
C PHE A 450 -0.17 -0.70 2.74
N CYS A 451 -0.69 -1.79 2.18
CA CYS A 451 -0.44 -3.16 2.63
C CYS A 451 -0.46 -4.15 1.47
N HIS A 452 0.30 -5.22 1.62
CA HIS A 452 0.22 -6.42 0.82
C HIS A 452 -0.72 -7.44 1.49
N ALA A 453 -1.01 -8.56 0.80
CA ALA A 453 -1.89 -9.62 1.32
C ALA A 453 -1.40 -10.28 2.61
N HIS A 454 -0.12 -10.12 2.97
CA HIS A 454 0.49 -10.75 4.14
C HIS A 454 0.99 -9.77 5.19
N ASN A 455 1.35 -8.54 4.79
CA ASN A 455 2.03 -7.60 5.65
C ASN A 455 1.76 -6.14 5.26
N PRO A 456 1.81 -5.22 6.23
CA PRO A 456 1.81 -3.78 5.96
C PRO A 456 3.04 -3.35 5.17
N HIS A 457 2.90 -2.21 4.49
CA HIS A 457 4.00 -1.51 3.86
C HIS A 457 4.40 -0.30 4.71
N TRP A 458 5.57 -0.37 5.34
CA TRP A 458 6.07 0.63 6.29
C TRP A 458 6.91 1.74 5.65
N ALA A 459 6.79 1.95 4.34
CA ALA A 459 7.51 3.05 3.71
C ALA A 459 7.17 4.36 4.42
N PHE A 460 8.20 5.18 4.59
CA PHE A 460 8.09 6.45 5.30
C PHE A 460 7.89 6.37 6.83
N GLN A 461 8.21 5.23 7.46
CA GLN A 461 8.44 5.10 8.91
C GLN A 461 9.93 5.12 9.29
N ARG A 462 10.27 5.53 10.52
CA ARG A 462 11.68 5.56 11.00
C ARG A 462 12.17 4.17 11.38
N SER A 463 11.30 3.43 12.06
CA SER A 463 11.46 2.06 12.49
C SER A 463 10.06 1.51 12.75
N HIS A 464 9.92 0.20 12.70
CA HIS A 464 8.70 -0.49 13.09
C HIS A 464 9.08 -1.77 13.83
N ARG A 465 8.17 -2.26 14.67
CA ARG A 465 8.34 -3.53 15.38
C ARG A 465 7.13 -4.40 15.14
N THR A 466 7.34 -5.45 14.34
CA THR A 466 6.37 -6.54 14.23
C THR A 466 6.75 -7.62 15.22
N PHE A 467 5.83 -7.96 16.11
CA PHE A 467 5.99 -9.04 17.06
C PHE A 467 5.30 -10.31 16.54
N ASP A 468 5.73 -11.48 16.99
CA ASP A 468 4.86 -12.66 16.95
C ASP A 468 3.74 -12.55 18.00
N THR A 469 2.88 -13.55 18.06
CA THR A 469 1.73 -13.54 18.97
C THR A 469 2.13 -13.71 20.44
N ASP A 470 3.30 -14.29 20.74
CA ASP A 470 3.82 -14.47 22.10
C ASP A 470 4.60 -13.25 22.62
N GLY A 471 4.97 -12.30 21.76
CA GLY A 471 5.63 -11.04 22.11
C GLY A 471 7.13 -11.01 21.85
N LYS A 472 7.65 -11.91 21.03
CA LYS A 472 9.01 -11.84 20.50
C LYS A 472 9.03 -10.89 19.30
N ILE A 473 10.03 -10.01 19.25
CA ILE A 473 10.24 -9.17 18.06
C ILE A 473 10.63 -10.08 16.89
N LEU A 474 9.83 -10.05 15.83
CA LEU A 474 10.01 -10.87 14.64
C LEU A 474 10.57 -10.06 13.46
N HIS A 475 9.99 -8.88 13.21
CA HIS A 475 10.42 -8.01 12.11
C HIS A 475 10.66 -6.57 12.53
N THR A 476 11.64 -5.97 11.85
CA THR A 476 12.00 -4.56 11.92
C THR A 476 12.26 -4.04 10.50
N GLU A 477 12.65 -2.78 10.36
CA GLU A 477 13.05 -2.17 9.09
C GLU A 477 14.17 -2.91 8.34
N LEU A 478 14.92 -3.79 9.02
CA LEU A 478 15.99 -4.60 8.43
C LEU A 478 15.48 -5.93 7.82
N SER A 479 14.22 -6.30 8.06
CA SER A 479 13.67 -7.59 7.64
C SER A 479 13.38 -7.62 6.13
N LYS A 480 13.92 -8.63 5.44
CA LYS A 480 13.74 -8.82 3.98
C LYS A 480 12.52 -9.66 3.60
N ALA A 481 12.00 -10.47 4.54
CA ALA A 481 10.87 -11.38 4.31
C ALA A 481 9.82 -11.24 5.43
N PRO A 482 9.09 -10.11 5.48
CA PRO A 482 8.11 -9.83 6.54
C PRO A 482 6.84 -10.71 6.49
N HIS A 483 6.76 -11.61 5.51
CA HIS A 483 5.69 -12.59 5.33
C HIS A 483 6.07 -13.98 5.87
N LEU A 484 7.26 -14.13 6.47
CA LEU A 484 7.74 -15.39 7.05
C LEU A 484 8.03 -15.22 8.54
N SER A 485 7.83 -16.27 9.33
CA SER A 485 8.09 -16.30 10.77
C SER A 485 8.81 -17.57 11.19
N GLU A 486 9.24 -17.63 12.46
CA GLU A 486 9.42 -18.91 13.14
C GLU A 486 8.04 -19.53 13.46
N LEU A 487 7.96 -20.86 13.58
CA LEU A 487 6.69 -21.53 13.87
C LEU A 487 6.14 -21.10 15.25
N GLY A 488 4.98 -20.44 15.26
CA GLY A 488 4.32 -19.97 16.48
C GLY A 488 2.78 -20.01 16.38
N GLU A 489 2.15 -20.94 17.10
CA GLU A 489 0.69 -21.15 17.07
C GLU A 489 0.09 -21.36 18.48
N LYS A 490 0.74 -20.80 19.51
CA LYS A 490 0.40 -21.08 20.91
C LYS A 490 -0.89 -20.41 21.36
N ASN A 491 -1.03 -19.11 21.13
CA ASN A 491 -2.08 -18.30 21.72
C ASN A 491 -3.03 -17.67 20.67
N ALA A 492 -2.52 -17.42 19.47
CA ALA A 492 -3.26 -16.93 18.32
C ALA A 492 -2.53 -17.31 17.02
N TRP A 493 -3.27 -17.58 15.96
CA TRP A 493 -2.76 -18.00 14.66
C TRP A 493 -3.80 -17.73 13.55
N ILE A 494 -3.47 -18.04 12.29
CA ILE A 494 -4.44 -18.07 11.19
C ILE A 494 -4.81 -19.51 10.89
N ALA A 495 -6.04 -19.91 11.16
CA ALA A 495 -6.58 -21.18 10.67
C ALA A 495 -6.93 -21.02 9.18
N HIS A 496 -6.12 -21.62 8.31
CA HIS A 496 -6.25 -21.50 6.86
C HIS A 496 -7.01 -22.69 6.28
N TYR A 497 -8.27 -22.48 5.92
CA TYR A 497 -9.12 -23.49 5.28
C TYR A 497 -8.86 -23.56 3.78
N PHE A 498 -7.61 -23.78 3.39
CA PHE A 498 -7.21 -23.78 1.97
C PHE A 498 -7.80 -24.97 1.21
N HIS A 499 -7.78 -26.17 1.82
CA HIS A 499 -8.17 -27.42 1.16
C HIS A 499 -9.69 -27.61 1.14
N LYS A 500 -10.34 -27.58 2.31
CA LYS A 500 -11.77 -27.91 2.50
C LYS A 500 -12.14 -29.29 1.92
N SER A 501 -13.41 -29.56 1.63
CA SER A 501 -13.80 -30.82 0.97
C SER A 501 -13.37 -30.86 -0.50
N LEU A 502 -13.43 -32.04 -1.13
CA LEU A 502 -13.09 -32.23 -2.55
C LEU A 502 -13.83 -31.24 -3.47
N GLU A 503 -15.16 -31.11 -3.35
CA GLU A 503 -15.90 -30.21 -4.24
C GLU A 503 -15.62 -28.72 -3.94
N GLU A 504 -15.41 -28.37 -2.68
CA GLU A 504 -15.00 -27.00 -2.30
C GLU A 504 -13.58 -26.66 -2.77
N TYR A 505 -12.68 -27.64 -2.75
CA TYR A 505 -11.34 -27.54 -3.33
C TYR A 505 -11.42 -27.29 -4.84
N VAL A 506 -12.27 -28.04 -5.54
CA VAL A 506 -12.53 -27.85 -6.96
C VAL A 506 -13.09 -26.46 -7.25
N TRP A 507 -14.07 -26.01 -6.46
CA TRP A 507 -14.63 -24.68 -6.57
C TRP A 507 -13.56 -23.58 -6.48
N LYS A 508 -12.76 -23.62 -5.41
CA LYS A 508 -11.68 -22.65 -5.15
C LYS A 508 -10.68 -22.57 -6.30
N HIS A 509 -10.32 -23.71 -6.89
CA HIS A 509 -9.31 -23.77 -7.93
C HIS A 509 -9.90 -23.59 -9.34
N SER A 510 -11.22 -23.54 -9.50
CA SER A 510 -11.88 -23.28 -10.79
C SER A 510 -11.91 -21.80 -11.19
N ARG A 511 -11.53 -20.88 -10.31
CA ARG A 511 -11.61 -19.42 -10.51
C ARG A 511 -10.22 -18.78 -10.67
N PRO A 512 -10.10 -17.61 -11.33
CA PRO A 512 -8.84 -16.88 -11.40
C PRO A 512 -8.34 -16.42 -10.03
N ARG A 513 -7.01 -16.36 -9.84
CA ARG A 513 -6.40 -15.83 -8.61
C ARG A 513 -6.31 -14.30 -8.63
N GLY A 514 -6.54 -13.67 -7.47
CA GLY A 514 -6.51 -12.21 -7.31
C GLY A 514 -5.13 -11.55 -7.42
N ASP A 515 -4.04 -12.33 -7.39
CA ASP A 515 -2.65 -11.86 -7.52
C ASP A 515 -2.11 -11.92 -8.97
N THR A 516 -2.90 -12.40 -9.92
CA THR A 516 -2.48 -12.58 -11.32
C THR A 516 -2.71 -11.33 -12.18
N LYS A 517 -1.80 -11.08 -13.13
CA LYS A 517 -1.92 -10.00 -14.13
C LYS A 517 -2.81 -10.37 -15.33
N ASN A 518 -3.14 -11.65 -15.47
CA ASN A 518 -3.95 -12.15 -16.58
C ASN A 518 -5.40 -12.25 -16.14
N PHE A 519 -6.22 -11.28 -16.55
CA PHE A 519 -7.67 -11.30 -16.41
C PHE A 519 -8.28 -12.29 -17.41
N SER A 520 -7.95 -13.59 -17.24
CA SER A 520 -8.64 -14.64 -17.98
C SER A 520 -10.00 -14.85 -17.34
N MET A 521 -11.08 -14.49 -18.03
CA MET A 521 -12.44 -14.91 -17.65
C MET A 521 -12.64 -16.43 -17.76
N LYS A 522 -11.70 -17.16 -18.39
CA LYS A 522 -11.78 -18.62 -18.42
C LYS A 522 -11.39 -19.19 -17.07
N LYS A 523 -12.33 -19.94 -16.48
CA LYS A 523 -12.08 -20.87 -15.39
C LYS A 523 -10.93 -21.79 -15.78
N SER A 524 -9.84 -21.78 -15.01
CA SER A 524 -8.68 -22.65 -15.21
C SER A 524 -8.37 -23.35 -13.91
N TYR A 525 -8.38 -24.68 -13.91
CA TYR A 525 -8.08 -25.46 -12.72
C TYR A 525 -6.58 -25.52 -12.44
N GLU A 526 -6.14 -25.00 -11.29
CA GLU A 526 -4.72 -25.04 -10.91
C GLU A 526 -4.30 -26.43 -10.41
N ILE A 527 -3.57 -27.15 -11.26
CA ILE A 527 -3.16 -28.54 -10.98
C ILE A 527 -2.06 -28.63 -9.92
N ARG A 528 -1.23 -27.58 -9.76
CA ARG A 528 -0.04 -27.60 -8.88
C ARG A 528 -0.30 -27.94 -7.40
N PHE A 529 -1.54 -27.78 -6.92
CA PHE A 529 -1.90 -28.04 -5.51
C PHE A 529 -2.57 -29.40 -5.30
N ILE A 530 -2.79 -30.18 -6.38
CA ILE A 530 -3.52 -31.44 -6.31
C ILE A 530 -2.80 -32.49 -5.46
N GLN A 531 -1.47 -32.55 -5.56
CA GLN A 531 -0.65 -33.48 -4.78
C GLN A 531 -0.77 -33.16 -3.28
N PRO A 532 -0.54 -31.91 -2.80
CA PRO A 532 -0.82 -31.54 -1.41
C PRO A 532 -2.24 -31.89 -0.95
N PHE A 533 -3.26 -31.65 -1.78
CA PHE A 533 -4.64 -31.99 -1.42
C PHE A 533 -4.80 -33.50 -1.20
N ILE A 534 -4.30 -34.33 -2.11
CA ILE A 534 -4.35 -35.80 -2.00
C ILE A 534 -3.62 -36.28 -0.74
N ASP A 535 -2.41 -35.75 -0.50
CA ASP A 535 -1.59 -36.17 0.64
C ASP A 535 -2.29 -35.89 1.97
N PHE A 536 -2.91 -34.71 2.11
CA PHE A 536 -3.61 -34.33 3.34
C PHE A 536 -5.09 -34.75 3.39
N PHE A 537 -5.62 -35.32 2.31
CA PHE A 537 -6.91 -36.03 2.36
C PHE A 537 -6.78 -37.31 3.18
N ASP A 538 -5.61 -37.98 3.13
CA ASP A 538 -5.29 -39.09 4.02
C ASP A 538 -5.08 -38.59 5.45
N LYS A 539 -5.97 -39.02 6.36
CA LYS A 539 -5.93 -38.64 7.77
C LYS A 539 -4.63 -39.08 8.46
N ASN A 540 -3.94 -40.09 7.96
CA ASN A 540 -2.66 -40.54 8.52
C ASN A 540 -1.55 -39.47 8.40
N ASN A 541 -1.67 -38.54 7.45
CA ASN A 541 -0.71 -37.45 7.22
C ASN A 541 -1.06 -36.17 7.97
N THR A 542 -2.04 -36.20 8.88
CA THR A 542 -2.60 -35.00 9.52
C THR A 542 -2.71 -35.17 11.03
N LEU A 543 -2.84 -34.05 11.75
CA LEU A 543 -2.97 -34.01 13.21
C LEU A 543 -4.38 -33.55 13.62
N PRO A 544 -5.01 -34.12 14.66
CA PRO A 544 -6.23 -33.56 15.23
C PRO A 544 -6.01 -32.13 15.74
N ASP A 545 -6.98 -31.24 15.50
CA ASP A 545 -7.00 -29.89 16.06
C ASP A 545 -8.44 -29.45 16.34
N LYS A 546 -8.76 -29.35 17.64
CA LYS A 546 -10.08 -29.00 18.16
C LYS A 546 -10.06 -27.69 18.95
N ARG A 547 -8.98 -26.91 18.87
CA ARG A 547 -8.76 -25.74 19.72
C ARG A 547 -9.83 -24.65 19.54
N LEU A 548 -10.50 -24.62 18.38
CA LEU A 548 -11.58 -23.67 18.07
C LEU A 548 -12.98 -24.13 18.47
N GLU A 549 -13.16 -25.38 18.92
CA GLU A 549 -14.48 -25.91 19.34
C GLU A 549 -15.20 -25.02 20.37
N PRO A 550 -14.53 -24.44 21.39
CA PRO A 550 -15.20 -23.57 22.39
C PRO A 550 -15.89 -22.33 21.79
N PHE A 551 -15.48 -21.87 20.61
CA PHE A 551 -16.06 -20.69 19.96
C PHE A 551 -17.28 -21.02 19.07
N ILE A 552 -17.54 -22.30 18.77
CA ILE A 552 -18.64 -22.73 17.88
C ILE A 552 -20.01 -22.19 18.32
N PRO A 553 -20.39 -22.17 19.62
CA PRO A 553 -21.68 -21.61 20.04
C PRO A 553 -21.84 -20.13 19.66
N ALA A 554 -20.79 -19.32 19.86
CA ALA A 554 -20.81 -17.90 19.51
C ALA A 554 -20.91 -17.71 17.99
N LEU A 555 -20.16 -18.50 17.22
CA LEU A 555 -20.25 -18.51 15.76
C LEU A 555 -21.67 -18.83 15.26
N LYS A 556 -22.29 -19.89 15.79
CA LYS A 556 -23.65 -20.30 15.39
C LYS A 556 -24.68 -19.22 15.71
N LYS A 557 -24.53 -18.53 16.84
CA LYS A 557 -25.38 -17.39 17.21
C LYS A 557 -25.26 -16.26 16.20
N GLU A 558 -24.03 -15.91 15.80
CA GLU A 558 -23.80 -14.82 14.84
C GLU A 558 -24.30 -15.18 13.43
N ILE A 559 -24.07 -16.41 12.97
CA ILE A 559 -24.66 -16.89 11.70
C ILE A 559 -26.19 -16.79 11.73
N SER A 560 -26.81 -17.19 12.85
CA SER A 560 -28.27 -17.13 13.00
C SER A 560 -28.78 -15.68 12.97
N PHE A 561 -28.05 -14.75 13.60
CA PHE A 561 -28.35 -13.33 13.53
C PHE A 561 -28.28 -12.81 12.09
N LEU A 562 -27.18 -13.06 11.37
CA LEU A 562 -27.05 -12.59 9.99
C LEU A 562 -28.12 -13.17 9.06
N ARG A 563 -28.49 -14.44 9.25
CA ARG A 563 -29.58 -15.09 8.49
C ARG A 563 -30.98 -14.62 8.87
N SER A 564 -31.15 -13.93 10.02
CA SER A 564 -32.43 -13.34 10.40
C SER A 564 -32.75 -12.08 9.59
N ILE A 565 -31.76 -11.48 8.92
CA ILE A 565 -31.91 -10.32 8.06
C ILE A 565 -32.38 -10.81 6.67
N PRO A 566 -33.60 -10.46 6.21
CA PRO A 566 -34.19 -11.05 5.01
C PRO A 566 -33.36 -10.89 3.73
N ASP A 567 -32.79 -9.70 3.52
CA ASP A 567 -31.99 -9.41 2.32
C ASP A 567 -30.70 -10.25 2.28
N ILE A 568 -30.03 -10.40 3.43
CA ILE A 568 -28.82 -11.22 3.56
C ILE A 568 -29.16 -12.69 3.32
N LYS A 569 -30.23 -13.20 3.93
CA LYS A 569 -30.67 -14.59 3.73
C LYS A 569 -30.98 -14.87 2.26
N LYS A 570 -31.74 -13.99 1.62
CA LYS A 570 -32.11 -14.13 0.20
C LYS A 570 -30.88 -14.09 -0.73
N ALA A 571 -29.88 -13.27 -0.41
CA ALA A 571 -28.64 -13.23 -1.18
C ALA A 571 -27.76 -14.47 -0.93
N GLU A 572 -27.66 -14.93 0.32
CA GLU A 572 -26.96 -16.18 0.68
C GLU A 572 -27.57 -17.39 -0.03
N ASP A 573 -28.90 -17.48 -0.10
CA ASP A 573 -29.58 -18.58 -0.80
C ASP A 573 -29.25 -18.60 -2.29
N ARG A 574 -29.21 -17.43 -2.94
CA ARG A 574 -28.82 -17.34 -4.35
C ARG A 574 -27.38 -17.78 -4.63
N VAL A 575 -26.47 -17.49 -3.70
CA VAL A 575 -25.10 -17.99 -3.78
C VAL A 575 -25.05 -19.51 -3.63
N LYS A 576 -25.80 -20.07 -2.67
CA LYS A 576 -25.89 -21.53 -2.46
C LYS A 576 -26.49 -22.25 -3.67
N ASP A 577 -27.56 -21.69 -4.23
CA ASP A 577 -28.19 -22.23 -5.44
C ASP A 577 -27.20 -22.21 -6.62
N TYR A 578 -26.47 -21.10 -6.78
CA TYR A 578 -25.44 -20.99 -7.82
C TYR A 578 -24.34 -22.04 -7.63
N PHE A 579 -23.82 -22.22 -6.42
CA PHE A 579 -22.84 -23.26 -6.11
C PHE A 579 -23.38 -24.65 -6.47
N ALA A 580 -24.58 -25.00 -5.97
CA ALA A 580 -25.20 -26.31 -6.19
C ALA A 580 -25.43 -26.61 -7.68
N GLN A 581 -25.86 -25.62 -8.46
CA GLN A 581 -26.10 -25.76 -9.91
C GLN A 581 -24.83 -25.95 -10.73
N ASN A 582 -23.68 -25.44 -10.26
CA ASN A 582 -22.44 -25.40 -11.05
C ASN A 582 -21.40 -26.43 -10.61
N ILE A 583 -21.41 -26.86 -9.34
CA ILE A 583 -20.30 -27.62 -8.77
C ILE A 583 -20.10 -28.99 -9.45
N GLU A 584 -21.18 -29.70 -9.78
CA GLU A 584 -21.07 -31.03 -10.37
C GLU A 584 -20.38 -31.01 -11.74
N ALA A 585 -20.69 -30.00 -12.57
CA ALA A 585 -20.05 -29.81 -13.86
C ALA A 585 -18.55 -29.54 -13.70
N LEU A 586 -18.16 -28.70 -12.73
CA LEU A 586 -16.76 -28.41 -12.45
C LEU A 586 -16.00 -29.64 -11.96
N VAL A 587 -16.58 -30.42 -11.04
CA VAL A 587 -15.96 -31.68 -10.56
C VAL A 587 -15.75 -32.65 -11.73
N LYS A 588 -16.75 -32.82 -12.62
CA LYS A 588 -16.61 -33.65 -13.83
C LYS A 588 -15.50 -33.15 -14.76
N GLU A 589 -15.38 -31.84 -14.95
CA GLU A 589 -14.34 -31.24 -15.80
C GLU A 589 -12.93 -31.53 -15.26
N THR A 590 -12.74 -31.52 -13.94
CA THR A 590 -11.41 -31.77 -13.33
C THR A 590 -10.84 -33.15 -13.65
N ALA A 591 -11.70 -34.15 -13.86
CA ALA A 591 -11.26 -35.50 -14.26
C ALA A 591 -10.44 -35.45 -15.55
N SER A 592 -10.97 -34.76 -16.57
CA SER A 592 -10.30 -34.60 -17.87
C SER A 592 -9.04 -33.75 -17.74
N ILE A 593 -9.10 -32.64 -16.98
CA ILE A 593 -7.96 -31.74 -16.79
C ILE A 593 -6.78 -32.47 -16.15
N VAL A 594 -7.03 -33.21 -15.07
CA VAL A 594 -5.97 -33.93 -14.34
C VAL A 594 -5.44 -35.09 -15.17
N GLN A 595 -6.30 -35.82 -15.88
CA GLN A 595 -5.88 -36.93 -16.74
C GLN A 595 -4.94 -36.47 -17.87
N ASN A 596 -5.24 -35.31 -18.47
CA ASN A 596 -4.45 -34.72 -19.55
C ASN A 596 -3.25 -33.89 -19.07
N SER A 597 -3.04 -33.78 -17.77
CA SER A 597 -1.95 -33.01 -17.18
C SER A 597 -0.59 -33.72 -17.27
N LYS A 598 0.47 -33.00 -16.87
CA LYS A 598 1.83 -33.55 -16.72
C LYS A 598 2.07 -34.23 -15.36
N GLU A 599 1.06 -34.36 -14.51
CA GLU A 599 1.21 -35.00 -13.20
C GLU A 599 1.59 -36.48 -13.31
N PRO A 600 2.31 -37.05 -12.32
CA PRO A 600 2.63 -38.47 -12.30
C PRO A 600 1.39 -39.36 -12.33
N LEU A 601 1.50 -40.56 -12.91
CA LEU A 601 0.39 -41.52 -13.03
C LEU A 601 -0.27 -41.83 -11.67
N ARG A 602 0.53 -41.95 -10.59
CA ARG A 602 0.04 -42.17 -9.23
C ARG A 602 -0.96 -41.09 -8.77
N ILE A 603 -0.74 -39.83 -9.17
CA ILE A 603 -1.56 -38.68 -8.79
C ILE A 603 -2.83 -38.62 -9.61
N LYS A 604 -2.75 -38.95 -10.90
CA LYS A 604 -3.93 -39.11 -11.75
C LYS A 604 -4.85 -40.21 -11.22
N GLN A 605 -4.29 -41.35 -10.83
CA GLN A 605 -5.04 -42.48 -10.27
C GLN A 605 -5.66 -42.14 -8.90
N ALA A 606 -4.89 -41.51 -8.01
CA ALA A 606 -5.40 -41.09 -6.71
C ALA A 606 -6.54 -40.07 -6.83
N TRP A 607 -6.41 -39.09 -7.74
CA TRP A 607 -7.48 -38.14 -8.02
C TRP A 607 -8.73 -38.83 -8.56
N ALA A 608 -8.59 -39.76 -9.52
CA ALA A 608 -9.71 -40.53 -10.06
C ALA A 608 -10.44 -41.31 -8.96
N ALA A 609 -9.72 -41.95 -8.03
CA ALA A 609 -10.30 -42.67 -6.90
C ALA A 609 -11.09 -41.74 -5.95
N LEU A 610 -10.61 -40.52 -5.72
CA LEU A 610 -11.35 -39.52 -4.94
C LEU A 610 -12.65 -39.09 -5.64
N LEU A 611 -12.61 -38.90 -6.96
CA LEU A 611 -13.80 -38.58 -7.76
C LEU A 611 -14.83 -39.72 -7.74
N GLU A 612 -14.39 -40.98 -7.81
CA GLU A 612 -15.28 -42.14 -7.66
C GLU A 612 -15.93 -42.18 -6.27
N THR A 613 -15.15 -41.88 -5.22
CA THR A 613 -15.66 -41.83 -3.84
C THR A 613 -16.73 -40.76 -3.70
N TYR A 614 -16.46 -39.55 -4.22
CA TYR A 614 -17.42 -38.45 -4.27
C TYR A 614 -18.71 -38.82 -5.02
N GLN A 615 -18.62 -39.51 -6.16
CA GLN A 615 -19.80 -39.95 -6.90
C GLN A 615 -20.63 -40.98 -6.13
N LYS A 616 -19.98 -41.93 -5.45
CA LYS A 616 -20.67 -42.94 -4.62
C LYS A 616 -21.40 -42.29 -3.45
N GLU A 617 -20.79 -41.30 -2.80
CA GLU A 617 -21.39 -40.58 -1.65
C GLU A 617 -22.58 -39.70 -2.04
N ARG A 618 -22.67 -39.24 -3.30
CA ARG A 618 -23.78 -38.40 -3.79
C ARG A 618 -24.95 -39.15 -4.43
N GLN A 619 -24.83 -40.46 -4.68
CA GLN A 619 -25.97 -41.23 -5.18
C GLN A 619 -27.06 -41.27 -4.10
N PRO A 620 -28.35 -41.02 -4.45
CA PRO A 620 -29.44 -41.23 -3.50
C PRO A 620 -29.39 -42.68 -3.02
N GLN A 621 -29.31 -42.90 -1.70
CA GLN A 621 -29.46 -44.23 -1.11
C GLN A 621 -30.88 -44.77 -1.31
#